data_AF-A0A2A3LE93-F1
#
_entry.id   AF-A0A2A3LE93-F1
#
_cell.length_a   1.000
_cell.length_b   1.000
_cell.length_c   1.000
_cell.angle_alpha   90.00
_cell.angle_beta   90.00
_cell.angle_gamma   90.00
#
_symmetry.space_group_name_H-M   'P 1'
#
loop_
_entity.id
_entity.type
_entity.pdbx_description
1 polymer ?
#
loop_
_entity_poly.entity_id
_entity_poly.type
_entity_poly.pdbx_seq_one_letter_code
_entity_poly.pdbx_strand_id
1 'polypeptide(L)'
;MADTSRPDHLPNLRDDGKPPHPSWLPRQRRGTTPQMIGRYPDFDVLETAGHWDEATRNVVLARLEPPGPLRFFGPEEEPCLRAFCDTVLAQDVEPRVPVAESVDAKLADGRLDGYQYADMPDDRDTWRLVLRGLDETASRRYGADSFAAADPPTREAIIEEFSRGELHGGSWDSLNVKRAWSVCMRMTLSGFYSHPWAWNEIGFGGPAYPRGFMRLGGATGPAAAREPYETRGATDEDPVQVVQNGEL
;
A
#
# COMPACT_ATOMS: atom_id res chain seq x y z
N MET A 1 3.80 -3.46 29.79
CA MET A 1 3.94 -2.66 28.55
C MET A 1 5.04 -3.32 27.74
N ALA A 2 4.81 -3.57 26.46
CA ALA A 2 5.91 -3.99 25.57
C ALA A 2 6.94 -2.86 25.54
N ASP A 3 8.20 -3.18 25.79
CA ASP A 3 9.28 -2.21 25.82
C ASP A 3 9.68 -1.84 24.38
N THR A 4 9.13 -0.73 23.88
CA THR A 4 9.40 -0.23 22.53
C THR A 4 10.81 0.35 22.39
N SER A 5 11.62 0.38 23.45
CA SER A 5 13.02 0.81 23.38
C SER A 5 13.96 -0.28 22.85
N ARG A 6 13.51 -1.54 22.84
CA ARG A 6 14.26 -2.67 22.30
C ARG A 6 13.80 -2.98 20.88
N PRO A 7 14.70 -3.13 19.89
CA PRO A 7 14.33 -3.38 18.50
C PRO A 7 13.68 -4.75 18.27
N ASP A 8 13.61 -5.59 19.29
CA ASP A 8 13.10 -6.98 19.30
C ASP A 8 11.66 -7.13 18.74
N HIS A 9 10.90 -6.04 18.65
CA HIS A 9 9.56 -5.96 18.07
C HIS A 9 9.54 -5.52 16.59
N LEU A 10 10.69 -5.48 15.92
CA LEU A 10 10.79 -5.10 14.51
C LEU A 10 10.70 -6.33 13.60
N PRO A 11 9.95 -6.26 12.47
CA PRO A 11 9.77 -7.39 11.54
C PRO A 11 11.08 -8.00 11.01
N ASN A 12 12.15 -7.21 10.95
CA ASN A 12 13.46 -7.62 10.44
C ASN A 12 14.22 -8.60 11.34
N LEU A 13 13.69 -8.95 12.52
CA LEU A 13 14.32 -9.88 13.47
C LEU A 13 13.74 -11.29 13.42
N ARG A 14 12.95 -11.60 12.38
CA ARG A 14 12.37 -12.92 12.15
C ARG A 14 13.35 -13.81 11.39
N ASP A 15 13.30 -15.13 11.63
CA ASP A 15 14.23 -16.09 11.03
C ASP A 15 14.17 -16.10 9.49
N ASP A 16 12.98 -15.84 8.93
CA ASP A 16 12.74 -15.70 7.49
C ASP A 16 12.74 -14.24 7.02
N GLY A 17 12.85 -13.27 7.94
CA GLY A 17 12.74 -11.83 7.66
C GLY A 17 11.38 -11.38 7.14
N LYS A 18 10.35 -12.25 7.10
CA LYS A 18 9.05 -11.96 6.52
C LYS A 18 7.99 -11.72 7.59
N PRO A 19 7.10 -10.71 7.45
CA PRO A 19 5.98 -10.54 8.37
C PRO A 19 5.07 -11.79 8.35
N PRO A 20 4.30 -12.06 9.43
CA PRO A 20 3.29 -13.12 9.37
C PRO A 20 2.31 -12.83 8.25
N HIS A 21 1.91 -13.87 7.53
CA HIS A 21 0.73 -13.77 6.68
C HIS A 21 -0.46 -13.30 7.54
N PRO A 22 -1.27 -12.32 7.10
CA PRO A 22 -2.31 -11.70 7.92
C PRO A 22 -3.52 -12.60 8.24
N SER A 23 -3.46 -13.91 7.95
CA SER A 23 -4.53 -14.89 8.23
C SER A 23 -4.86 -15.07 9.70
N TRP A 24 -3.96 -14.69 10.61
CA TRP A 24 -4.23 -14.67 12.06
C TRP A 24 -5.16 -13.53 12.48
N LEU A 25 -5.36 -12.51 11.62
CA LEU A 25 -6.32 -11.45 11.85
C LEU A 25 -7.75 -11.97 11.62
N PRO A 26 -8.75 -11.43 12.34
CA PRO A 26 -10.13 -11.79 12.09
C PRO A 26 -10.59 -11.32 10.71
N ARG A 27 -11.59 -12.01 10.16
CA ARG A 27 -12.29 -11.55 8.96
C ARG A 27 -13.09 -10.28 9.26
N GLN A 28 -13.12 -9.37 8.30
CA GLN A 28 -13.91 -8.15 8.35
C GLN A 28 -15.41 -8.50 8.35
N ARG A 29 -16.16 -7.93 9.30
CA ARG A 29 -17.62 -8.12 9.47
C ARG A 29 -18.43 -6.89 9.07
N ARG A 30 -17.86 -5.69 9.21
CA ARG A 30 -18.48 -4.43 8.78
C ARG A 30 -17.60 -3.69 7.77
N GLY A 31 -18.22 -3.10 6.74
CA GLY A 31 -17.50 -2.44 5.66
C GLY A 31 -16.62 -3.39 4.85
N THR A 32 -15.69 -2.81 4.10
CA THR A 32 -14.72 -3.54 3.27
C THR A 32 -13.30 -3.14 3.67
N THR A 33 -12.42 -4.12 3.79
CA THR A 33 -10.97 -3.97 3.85
C THR A 33 -10.35 -4.67 2.65
N PRO A 34 -9.09 -4.38 2.28
CA PRO A 34 -8.36 -5.23 1.36
C PRO A 34 -8.41 -6.68 1.87
N GLN A 35 -8.73 -7.63 0.99
CA GLN A 35 -8.76 -9.07 1.29
C GLN A 35 -9.79 -9.50 2.36
N MET A 36 -10.66 -8.60 2.82
CA MET A 36 -11.63 -8.85 3.90
C MET A 36 -11.00 -9.35 5.21
N ILE A 37 -9.75 -8.98 5.47
CA ILE A 37 -9.04 -9.21 6.73
C ILE A 37 -8.68 -7.85 7.34
N GLY A 38 -8.67 -7.75 8.65
CA GLY A 38 -8.37 -6.48 9.29
C GLY A 38 -8.34 -6.56 10.80
N ARG A 39 -7.57 -5.67 11.42
CA ARG A 39 -7.46 -5.60 12.89
C ARG A 39 -8.75 -5.09 13.54
N TYR A 40 -9.62 -4.42 12.77
CA TYR A 40 -10.83 -3.76 13.24
C TYR A 40 -12.07 -4.36 12.54
N PRO A 41 -12.44 -5.61 12.84
CA PRO A 41 -13.44 -6.37 12.07
C PRO A 41 -14.85 -5.76 12.13
N ASP A 42 -15.17 -4.98 13.16
CA ASP A 42 -16.47 -4.34 13.34
C ASP A 42 -16.46 -2.85 12.97
N PHE A 43 -15.36 -2.33 12.42
CA PHE A 43 -15.21 -0.92 12.08
C PHE A 43 -15.49 -0.67 10.60
N ASP A 44 -16.30 0.34 10.32
CA ASP A 44 -16.48 0.88 8.98
C ASP A 44 -16.47 2.41 9.01
N VAL A 45 -15.41 2.99 8.44
CA VAL A 45 -15.18 4.43 8.35
C VAL A 45 -16.32 5.16 7.63
N LEU A 46 -17.03 4.49 6.71
CA LEU A 46 -18.13 5.07 5.95
C LEU A 46 -19.38 5.31 6.81
N GLU A 47 -19.54 4.62 7.95
CA GLU A 47 -20.60 4.94 8.93
C GLU A 47 -20.43 6.37 9.48
N THR A 48 -19.22 6.94 9.40
CA THR A 48 -18.94 8.30 9.83
C THR A 48 -19.14 9.35 8.73
N ALA A 49 -19.43 8.96 7.48
CA ALA A 49 -19.46 9.85 6.33
C ALA A 49 -20.44 11.03 6.45
N GLY A 50 -21.54 10.84 7.18
CA GLY A 50 -22.52 11.90 7.46
C GLY A 50 -21.95 13.08 8.27
N HIS A 51 -20.77 12.93 8.84
CA HIS A 51 -20.12 13.95 9.64
C HIS A 51 -18.96 14.65 8.93
N TRP A 52 -18.58 14.24 7.73
CA TRP A 52 -17.64 15.00 6.93
C TRP A 52 -18.36 16.16 6.26
N ASP A 53 -17.63 17.22 5.95
CA ASP A 53 -18.18 18.25 5.07
C ASP A 53 -18.50 17.67 3.69
N GLU A 54 -19.34 18.38 2.93
CA GLU A 54 -19.81 17.91 1.63
C GLU A 54 -18.68 17.68 0.62
N ALA A 55 -17.67 18.56 0.56
CA ALA A 55 -16.59 18.44 -0.39
C ALA A 55 -15.72 17.21 -0.08
N THR A 56 -15.36 17.02 1.19
CA THR A 56 -14.62 15.83 1.64
C THR A 56 -15.41 14.55 1.38
N ARG A 57 -16.69 14.53 1.74
CA ARG A 57 -17.56 13.37 1.50
C ARG A 57 -17.62 13.00 0.03
N ASN A 58 -17.81 13.98 -0.86
CA ASN A 58 -17.86 13.74 -2.29
C ASN A 58 -16.54 13.16 -2.84
N VAL A 59 -15.40 13.68 -2.40
CA VAL A 59 -14.08 13.16 -2.80
C VAL A 59 -13.86 11.73 -2.31
N VAL A 60 -14.24 11.42 -1.08
CA VAL A 60 -14.05 10.09 -0.49
C VAL A 60 -14.97 9.07 -1.15
N LEU A 61 -16.25 9.39 -1.33
CA LEU A 61 -17.21 8.48 -1.97
C LEU A 61 -16.87 8.22 -3.43
N ALA A 62 -16.36 9.21 -4.16
CA ALA A 62 -15.92 9.03 -5.55
C ALA A 62 -14.81 7.98 -5.72
N ARG A 63 -14.02 7.68 -4.67
CA ARG A 63 -13.00 6.62 -4.70
C ARG A 63 -13.59 5.21 -4.67
N LEU A 64 -14.83 5.06 -4.18
CA LEU A 64 -15.53 3.77 -4.10
C LEU A 64 -16.25 3.40 -5.40
N GLU A 65 -16.41 4.35 -6.31
CA GLU A 65 -16.99 4.09 -7.62
C GLU A 65 -16.10 3.11 -8.40
N PRO A 66 -16.69 2.16 -9.15
CA PRO A 66 -15.91 1.27 -9.99
C PRO A 66 -14.99 2.06 -10.92
N PRO A 67 -13.68 1.79 -10.92
CA PRO A 67 -12.76 2.58 -11.72
C PRO A 67 -12.97 2.32 -13.22
N GLY A 68 -12.77 3.36 -14.03
CA GLY A 68 -12.75 3.23 -15.48
C GLY A 68 -11.45 2.61 -16.00
N PRO A 69 -11.32 2.43 -17.33
CA PRO A 69 -10.07 1.96 -17.94
C PRO A 69 -8.92 2.95 -17.70
N LEU A 70 -7.69 2.44 -17.71
CA LEU A 70 -6.48 3.26 -17.65
C LEU A 70 -6.43 4.25 -18.82
N ARG A 71 -5.94 5.47 -18.55
CA ARG A 71 -5.87 6.58 -19.51
C ARG A 71 -4.43 6.95 -19.90
N PHE A 72 -3.47 6.70 -19.01
CA PHE A 72 -2.06 7.02 -19.22
C PHE A 72 -1.27 5.79 -19.68
N PHE A 73 -1.46 4.65 -19.01
CA PHE A 73 -0.80 3.40 -19.36
C PHE A 73 -1.56 2.64 -20.44
N GLY A 74 -0.81 2.03 -21.36
CA GLY A 74 -1.36 1.19 -22.42
C GLY A 74 -1.64 -0.25 -21.97
N PRO A 75 -2.29 -1.06 -22.82
CA PRO A 75 -2.61 -2.46 -22.52
C PRO A 75 -1.37 -3.35 -22.33
N GLU A 76 -0.22 -2.96 -22.87
CA GLU A 76 1.06 -3.68 -22.66
C GLU A 76 1.66 -3.38 -21.27
N GLU A 77 1.41 -2.19 -20.72
CA GLU A 77 1.98 -1.74 -19.44
C GLU A 77 1.08 -2.14 -18.25
N GLU A 78 -0.23 -2.22 -18.48
CA GLU A 78 -1.25 -2.49 -17.46
C GLU A 78 -0.97 -3.74 -16.60
N PRO A 79 -0.63 -4.92 -17.17
CA PRO A 79 -0.37 -6.11 -16.37
C PRO A 79 0.79 -5.92 -15.39
N CYS A 80 1.87 -5.28 -15.85
CA CYS A 80 3.06 -5.02 -15.04
C CYS A 80 2.75 -4.00 -13.93
N LEU A 81 2.01 -2.92 -14.24
CA LEU A 81 1.56 -1.93 -13.25
C LEU A 81 0.73 -2.57 -12.14
N ARG A 82 -0.28 -3.39 -12.50
CA ARG A 82 -1.14 -4.07 -11.52
C ARG A 82 -0.33 -5.00 -10.63
N ALA A 83 0.51 -5.84 -11.24
CA ALA A 83 1.38 -6.74 -10.50
C ALA A 83 2.34 -5.97 -9.56
N PHE A 84 2.90 -4.86 -10.01
CA PHE A 84 3.76 -4.01 -9.18
C PHE A 84 2.98 -3.46 -7.97
N CYS A 85 1.83 -2.83 -8.19
CA CYS A 85 1.00 -2.28 -7.11
C CYS A 85 0.56 -3.37 -6.11
N ASP A 86 0.12 -4.53 -6.60
CA ASP A 86 -0.34 -5.61 -5.74
C ASP A 86 0.80 -6.22 -4.92
N THR A 87 1.98 -6.43 -5.52
CA THR A 87 3.14 -6.97 -4.80
C THR A 87 3.66 -6.00 -3.73
N VAL A 88 3.83 -4.70 -4.04
CA VAL A 88 4.39 -3.75 -3.05
C VAL A 88 3.42 -3.38 -1.93
N LEU A 89 2.12 -3.67 -2.10
CA LEU A 89 1.07 -3.44 -1.10
C LEU A 89 0.51 -4.72 -0.48
N ALA A 90 1.10 -5.89 -0.78
CA ALA A 90 0.65 -7.19 -0.33
C ALA A 90 -0.86 -7.45 -0.58
N GLN A 91 -1.36 -7.05 -1.75
CA GLN A 91 -2.75 -7.29 -2.16
C GLN A 91 -2.87 -8.65 -2.86
N ASP A 92 -2.87 -9.73 -2.09
CA ASP A 92 -2.76 -11.07 -2.66
C ASP A 92 -4.06 -11.59 -3.27
N VAL A 93 -5.21 -11.20 -2.69
CA VAL A 93 -6.54 -11.63 -3.16
C VAL A 93 -7.56 -10.48 -3.18
N GLU A 94 -8.68 -10.69 -3.86
CA GLU A 94 -9.79 -9.74 -3.83
C GLU A 94 -10.50 -9.72 -2.46
N PRO A 95 -11.09 -8.57 -2.07
CA PRO A 95 -11.10 -7.29 -2.78
C PRO A 95 -9.77 -6.54 -2.65
N ARG A 96 -9.29 -5.92 -3.73
CA ARG A 96 -8.09 -5.07 -3.76
C ARG A 96 -8.43 -3.59 -3.92
N VAL A 97 -7.66 -2.72 -3.28
CA VAL A 97 -7.70 -1.28 -3.57
C VAL A 97 -7.22 -1.06 -5.01
N PRO A 98 -7.96 -0.29 -5.84
CA PRO A 98 -7.61 -0.01 -7.25
C PRO A 98 -6.47 1.01 -7.35
N VAL A 99 -5.28 0.62 -6.89
CA VAL A 99 -4.12 1.53 -6.80
C VAL A 99 -3.51 1.81 -8.17
N ALA A 100 -3.52 0.84 -9.08
CA ALA A 100 -3.07 1.03 -10.46
C ALA A 100 -3.83 2.19 -11.13
N GLU A 101 -5.14 2.25 -10.93
CA GLU A 101 -6.02 3.29 -11.45
C GLU A 101 -5.78 4.64 -10.77
N SER A 102 -5.49 4.65 -9.47
CA SER A 102 -5.11 5.88 -8.78
C SER A 102 -3.77 6.45 -9.27
N VAL A 103 -2.79 5.60 -9.58
CA VAL A 103 -1.50 6.02 -10.14
C VAL A 103 -1.69 6.54 -11.56
N ASP A 104 -2.41 5.78 -12.40
CA ASP A 104 -2.73 6.15 -13.77
C ASP A 104 -3.43 7.51 -13.85
N ALA A 105 -4.48 7.72 -13.04
CA ALA A 105 -5.24 8.96 -13.04
C ALA A 105 -4.38 10.17 -12.64
N LYS A 106 -3.47 10.01 -11.66
CA LYS A 106 -2.52 11.07 -11.28
C LYS A 106 -1.61 11.46 -12.44
N LEU A 107 -1.05 10.48 -13.14
CA LEU A 107 -0.14 10.70 -14.26
C LEU A 107 -0.88 11.29 -15.47
N ALA A 108 -2.08 10.80 -15.77
CA ALA A 108 -2.94 11.30 -16.84
C ALA A 108 -3.38 12.74 -16.61
N ASP A 109 -3.72 13.10 -15.36
CA ASP A 109 -4.19 14.44 -14.99
C ASP A 109 -3.04 15.44 -14.74
N GLY A 110 -1.77 14.99 -14.81
CA GLY A 110 -0.61 15.82 -14.51
C GLY A 110 -0.54 16.26 -13.04
N ARG A 111 -1.18 15.52 -12.13
CA ARG A 111 -1.16 15.77 -10.67
C ARG A 111 0.10 15.17 -10.05
N LEU A 112 1.24 15.66 -10.52
CA LEU A 112 2.56 15.29 -10.05
C LEU A 112 2.90 16.05 -8.76
N ASP A 113 4.01 15.70 -8.13
CA ASP A 113 4.37 16.21 -6.81
C ASP A 113 5.03 17.60 -6.81
N GLY A 114 5.09 18.26 -7.97
CA GLY A 114 5.56 19.64 -8.10
C GLY A 114 7.08 19.84 -8.00
N TYR A 115 7.86 18.75 -7.94
CA TYR A 115 9.32 18.78 -8.03
C TYR A 115 9.84 17.55 -8.78
N GLN A 116 11.05 17.65 -9.32
CA GLN A 116 11.75 16.57 -10.01
C GLN A 116 13.20 16.52 -9.51
N TYR A 117 13.77 15.33 -9.34
CA TYR A 117 15.19 15.18 -9.05
C TYR A 117 16.03 15.55 -10.29
N ALA A 118 17.15 16.24 -10.09
CA ALA A 118 17.97 16.74 -11.20
C ALA A 118 18.59 15.64 -12.10
N ASP A 119 18.75 14.42 -11.57
CA ASP A 119 19.31 13.26 -12.27
C ASP A 119 18.23 12.23 -12.69
N MET A 120 16.95 12.60 -12.60
CA MET A 120 15.83 11.74 -12.98
C MET A 120 15.08 12.35 -14.17
N PRO A 121 14.46 11.53 -15.03
CA PRO A 121 13.48 12.02 -15.99
C PRO A 121 12.19 12.49 -15.27
N ASP A 122 11.21 13.00 -16.02
CA ASP A 122 9.87 13.31 -15.49
C ASP A 122 9.23 12.05 -14.88
N ASP A 123 8.30 12.24 -13.94
CA ASP A 123 7.64 11.13 -13.24
C ASP A 123 6.94 10.17 -14.24
N ARG A 124 6.35 10.69 -15.32
CA ARG A 124 5.69 9.90 -16.37
C ARG A 124 6.67 8.97 -17.10
N ASP A 125 7.83 9.49 -17.48
CA ASP A 125 8.88 8.71 -18.14
C ASP A 125 9.53 7.73 -17.15
N THR A 126 9.70 8.15 -15.90
CA THR A 126 10.17 7.29 -14.81
C THR A 126 9.30 6.05 -14.67
N TRP A 127 7.97 6.21 -14.60
CA TRP A 127 7.04 5.09 -14.49
C TRP A 127 7.15 4.12 -15.66
N ARG A 128 7.20 4.62 -16.91
CA ARG A 128 7.36 3.76 -18.10
C ARG A 128 8.68 3.00 -18.10
N LEU A 129 9.77 3.65 -17.72
CA LEU A 129 11.10 3.03 -17.62
C LEU A 129 11.14 1.98 -16.50
N VAL A 130 10.48 2.23 -15.38
CA VAL A 130 10.36 1.26 -14.28
C VAL A 130 9.59 0.01 -14.72
N LEU A 131 8.40 0.15 -15.31
CA LEU A 131 7.60 -1.01 -15.74
C LEU A 131 8.36 -1.85 -16.79
N ARG A 132 8.99 -1.18 -17.77
CA ARG A 132 9.85 -1.87 -18.73
C ARG A 132 11.04 -2.55 -18.06
N GLY A 133 11.69 -1.89 -17.11
CA GLY A 133 12.81 -2.44 -16.36
C GLY A 133 12.42 -3.68 -15.55
N LEU A 134 11.22 -3.70 -14.97
CA LEU A 134 10.69 -4.86 -14.24
C LEU A 134 10.49 -6.06 -15.17
N ASP A 135 9.90 -5.85 -16.35
CA ASP A 135 9.73 -6.91 -17.35
C ASP A 135 11.09 -7.41 -17.89
N GLU A 136 12.02 -6.50 -18.17
CA GLU A 136 13.40 -6.85 -18.57
C GLU A 136 14.11 -7.68 -17.49
N THR A 137 13.98 -7.31 -16.22
CA THR A 137 14.56 -8.05 -15.09
C THR A 137 13.95 -9.44 -14.98
N ALA A 138 12.61 -9.55 -15.02
CA ALA A 138 11.90 -10.82 -14.92
C ALA A 138 12.29 -11.78 -16.06
N SER A 139 12.37 -11.27 -17.29
CA SER A 139 12.76 -12.06 -18.45
C SER A 139 14.23 -12.48 -18.42
N ARG A 140 15.16 -11.54 -18.23
CA ARG A 140 16.60 -11.81 -18.37
C ARG A 140 17.19 -12.57 -17.19
N ARG A 141 16.72 -12.33 -15.96
CA ARG A 141 17.31 -12.91 -14.75
C ARG A 141 16.54 -14.14 -14.25
N TYR A 142 15.22 -14.19 -14.47
CA TYR A 142 14.36 -15.24 -13.93
C TYR A 142 13.68 -16.10 -15.00
N GLY A 143 13.82 -15.76 -16.29
CA GLY A 143 13.24 -16.53 -17.39
C GLY A 143 11.72 -16.47 -17.49
N ALA A 144 11.07 -15.51 -16.82
CA ALA A 144 9.64 -15.29 -16.91
C ALA A 144 9.28 -14.45 -18.13
N ASP A 145 8.10 -14.64 -18.72
CA ASP A 145 7.69 -13.87 -19.91
C ASP A 145 7.54 -12.36 -19.64
N SER A 146 7.17 -12.00 -18.41
CA SER A 146 7.04 -10.62 -17.91
C SER A 146 7.06 -10.63 -16.37
N PHE A 147 7.16 -9.45 -15.75
CA PHE A 147 7.04 -9.32 -14.30
C PHE A 147 5.66 -9.79 -13.81
N ALA A 148 4.61 -9.49 -14.56
CA ALA A 148 3.24 -9.92 -14.26
C ALA A 148 3.02 -11.43 -14.44
N ALA A 149 3.84 -12.11 -15.23
CA ALA A 149 3.78 -13.57 -15.43
C ALA A 149 4.66 -14.35 -14.44
N ALA A 150 5.62 -13.68 -13.79
CA ALA A 150 6.47 -14.30 -12.77
C ALA A 150 5.64 -14.82 -11.57
N ASP A 151 6.14 -15.85 -10.90
CA ASP A 151 5.53 -16.31 -9.63
C ASP A 151 5.70 -15.28 -8.50
N PRO A 152 4.88 -15.32 -7.43
CA PRO A 152 4.94 -14.33 -6.36
C PRO A 152 6.32 -14.20 -5.69
N PRO A 153 7.04 -15.30 -5.33
CA PRO A 153 8.39 -15.18 -4.78
C PRO A 153 9.37 -14.45 -5.70
N THR A 154 9.28 -14.66 -7.02
CA THR A 154 10.10 -13.97 -8.00
C THR A 154 9.77 -12.48 -8.05
N ARG A 155 8.48 -12.11 -8.03
CA ARG A 155 8.08 -10.69 -7.97
C ARG A 155 8.60 -10.02 -6.71
N GLU A 156 8.44 -10.66 -5.56
CA GLU A 156 8.94 -10.17 -4.27
C GLU A 156 10.46 -9.92 -4.31
N ALA A 157 11.24 -10.87 -4.85
CA ALA A 157 12.69 -10.75 -4.95
C ALA A 157 13.11 -9.56 -5.84
N ILE A 158 12.46 -9.37 -7.00
CA ILE A 158 12.72 -8.24 -7.90
C ILE A 158 12.38 -6.91 -7.22
N ILE A 159 11.24 -6.85 -6.51
CA ILE A 159 10.82 -5.67 -5.75
C ILE A 159 11.79 -5.37 -4.60
N GLU A 160 12.30 -6.38 -3.92
CA GLU A 160 13.30 -6.24 -2.87
C GLU A 160 14.58 -5.58 -3.42
N GLU A 161 15.13 -6.09 -4.52
CA GLU A 161 16.28 -5.49 -5.22
C GLU A 161 15.97 -4.06 -5.69
N PHE A 162 14.77 -3.81 -6.22
CA PHE A 162 14.35 -2.48 -6.65
C PHE A 162 14.32 -1.50 -5.47
N SER A 163 13.76 -1.92 -4.33
CA SER A 163 13.67 -1.11 -3.11
C SER A 163 15.04 -0.75 -2.54
N ARG A 164 16.03 -1.63 -2.73
CA ARG A 164 17.44 -1.40 -2.34
C ARG A 164 18.21 -0.55 -3.35
N GLY A 165 17.72 -0.43 -4.58
CA GLY A 165 18.39 0.29 -5.66
C GLY A 165 19.47 -0.56 -6.35
N GLU A 166 19.31 -1.88 -6.34
CA GLU A 166 20.32 -2.86 -6.79
C GLU A 166 20.08 -3.36 -8.23
N LEU A 167 18.93 -3.03 -8.81
CA LEU A 167 18.64 -3.32 -10.22
C LEU A 167 19.56 -2.50 -11.15
N HIS A 168 19.95 -3.10 -12.27
CA HIS A 168 20.94 -2.55 -13.19
C HIS A 168 20.79 -3.18 -14.59
N GLY A 169 21.30 -2.47 -15.61
CA GLY A 169 21.25 -2.90 -17.00
C GLY A 169 19.94 -2.53 -17.70
N GLY A 170 20.03 -2.20 -18.99
CA GLY A 170 18.85 -1.92 -19.82
C GLY A 170 18.15 -0.64 -19.40
N SER A 171 16.85 -0.69 -19.15
CA SER A 171 16.06 0.48 -18.75
C SER A 171 16.56 1.11 -17.45
N TRP A 172 17.13 0.31 -16.55
CA TRP A 172 17.66 0.78 -15.26
C TRP A 172 18.87 1.71 -15.41
N ASP A 173 19.65 1.60 -16.50
CA ASP A 173 20.82 2.46 -16.75
C ASP A 173 20.41 3.91 -17.07
N SER A 174 19.13 4.15 -17.36
CA SER A 174 18.55 5.48 -17.59
C SER A 174 17.95 6.11 -16.34
N LEU A 175 18.03 5.45 -15.18
CA LEU A 175 17.39 5.87 -13.94
C LEU A 175 18.36 5.86 -12.77
N ASN A 176 18.21 6.82 -11.86
CA ASN A 176 18.64 6.61 -10.48
C ASN A 176 17.63 5.67 -9.80
N VAL A 177 17.95 4.37 -9.73
CA VAL A 177 17.02 3.31 -9.30
C VAL A 177 16.46 3.57 -7.89
N LYS A 178 17.30 4.05 -6.95
CA LYS A 178 16.84 4.36 -5.59
C LYS A 178 15.82 5.49 -5.57
N ARG A 179 15.99 6.50 -6.42
CA ARG A 179 15.02 7.61 -6.56
C ARG A 179 13.78 7.18 -7.32
N ALA A 180 13.91 6.33 -8.35
CA ALA A 180 12.79 5.74 -9.07
C ALA A 180 11.85 4.97 -8.11
N TRP A 181 12.41 4.18 -7.18
CA TRP A 181 11.62 3.53 -6.12
C TRP A 181 10.80 4.54 -5.31
N SER A 182 11.42 5.65 -4.88
CA SER A 182 10.73 6.70 -4.13
C SER A 182 9.61 7.36 -4.94
N VAL A 183 9.80 7.60 -6.23
CA VAL A 183 8.79 8.18 -7.13
C VAL A 183 7.58 7.25 -7.22
N CYS A 184 7.82 5.96 -7.48
CA CYS A 184 6.75 4.97 -7.58
C CYS A 184 5.99 4.82 -6.27
N MET A 185 6.70 4.59 -5.15
CA MET A 185 6.07 4.33 -3.86
C MET A 185 5.26 5.52 -3.34
N ARG A 186 5.67 6.76 -3.61
CA ARG A 186 4.90 7.95 -3.21
C ARG A 186 3.51 7.96 -3.84
N MET A 187 3.39 7.64 -5.13
CA MET A 187 2.09 7.59 -5.80
C MET A 187 1.28 6.36 -5.37
N THR A 188 1.92 5.20 -5.27
CA THR A 188 1.29 3.95 -4.82
C THR A 188 0.71 4.07 -3.41
N LEU A 189 1.52 4.52 -2.43
CA LEU A 189 1.08 4.70 -1.05
C LEU A 189 0.03 5.80 -0.93
N SER A 190 0.16 6.89 -1.69
CA SER A 190 -0.87 7.94 -1.73
C SER A 190 -2.20 7.40 -2.26
N GLY A 191 -2.18 6.52 -3.27
CA GLY A 191 -3.40 5.87 -3.76
C GLY A 191 -4.01 4.97 -2.69
N PHE A 192 -3.22 4.03 -2.17
CA PHE A 192 -3.66 3.05 -1.17
C PHE A 192 -4.22 3.69 0.10
N TYR A 193 -3.44 4.52 0.79
CA TYR A 193 -3.84 5.14 2.06
C TYR A 193 -4.82 6.31 1.91
N SER A 194 -5.24 6.65 0.69
CA SER A 194 -6.38 7.55 0.47
C SER A 194 -7.72 6.81 0.35
N HIS A 195 -7.69 5.48 0.21
CA HIS A 195 -8.88 4.68 -0.01
C HIS A 195 -9.55 4.27 1.32
N PRO A 196 -10.89 4.38 1.45
CA PRO A 196 -11.61 4.00 2.68
C PRO A 196 -11.37 2.56 3.14
N TRP A 197 -11.11 1.64 2.23
CA TRP A 197 -10.85 0.23 2.59
C TRP A 197 -9.55 0.09 3.40
N ALA A 198 -8.48 0.79 3.01
CA ALA A 198 -7.24 0.81 3.78
C ALA A 198 -7.46 1.48 5.15
N TRP A 199 -8.36 2.45 5.26
CA TRP A 199 -8.71 3.07 6.54
C TRP A 199 -9.40 2.09 7.49
N ASN A 200 -10.29 1.25 6.97
CA ASN A 200 -10.93 0.18 7.74
C ASN A 200 -9.89 -0.83 8.26
N GLU A 201 -8.90 -1.17 7.44
CA GLU A 201 -7.84 -2.12 7.78
C GLU A 201 -7.00 -1.63 8.97
N ILE A 202 -6.60 -0.35 8.94
CA ILE A 202 -5.74 0.26 9.97
C ILE A 202 -6.52 0.94 11.11
N GLY A 203 -7.85 0.97 11.03
CA GLY A 203 -8.71 1.63 12.03
C GLY A 203 -8.64 3.16 12.00
N PHE A 204 -8.34 3.76 10.85
CA PHE A 204 -8.31 5.21 10.70
C PHE A 204 -9.72 5.79 10.65
N GLY A 205 -10.00 6.74 11.54
CA GLY A 205 -11.32 7.40 11.70
C GLY A 205 -11.79 8.28 10.53
N GLY A 206 -11.04 8.33 9.43
CA GLY A 206 -11.32 9.19 8.30
C GLY A 206 -10.94 10.66 8.54
N PRO A 207 -11.31 11.56 7.61
CA PRO A 207 -10.98 12.97 7.68
C PRO A 207 -11.52 13.66 8.94
N ALA A 208 -10.71 14.54 9.53
CA ALA A 208 -11.04 15.21 10.77
C ALA A 208 -12.12 16.30 10.61
N TYR A 209 -12.10 17.06 9.50
CA TYR A 209 -12.98 18.21 9.34
C TYR A 209 -14.45 17.79 9.11
N PRO A 210 -15.43 18.47 9.74
CA PRO A 210 -15.32 19.64 10.61
C PRO A 210 -15.14 19.33 12.10
N ARG A 211 -15.27 18.07 12.53
CA ARG A 211 -15.30 17.69 13.95
C ARG A 211 -13.95 17.84 14.67
N GLY A 212 -12.85 17.76 13.92
CA GLY A 212 -11.50 17.62 14.46
C GLY A 212 -11.24 16.20 15.03
N PHE A 213 -9.99 15.95 15.38
CA PHE A 213 -9.64 14.85 16.29
C PHE A 213 -9.62 15.42 17.71
N MET A 214 -10.49 14.95 18.60
CA MET A 214 -10.56 15.38 19.99
C MET A 214 -9.36 14.88 20.80
N ARG A 215 -8.80 13.73 20.43
CA ARG A 215 -7.73 13.04 21.13
C ARG A 215 -6.54 12.87 20.20
N LEU A 216 -5.84 13.99 19.98
CA LEU A 216 -4.55 14.04 19.27
C LEU A 216 -3.47 13.32 20.09
N GLY A 217 -3.41 11.99 20.00
CA GLY A 217 -2.25 11.19 20.42
C GLY A 217 -1.76 11.42 21.85
N GLY A 218 -2.58 11.09 22.85
CA GLY A 218 -2.07 10.81 24.20
C GLY A 218 -1.56 9.36 24.31
N ALA A 219 -0.61 9.11 25.22
CA ALA A 219 0.04 7.82 25.56
C ALA A 219 -0.20 6.66 24.58
N THR A 220 0.81 6.30 23.78
CA THR A 220 0.76 5.09 22.93
C THR A 220 0.47 3.83 23.77
N GLY A 221 -0.25 2.86 23.18
CA GLY A 221 -0.59 1.60 23.83
C GLY A 221 -2.00 1.58 24.48
N PRO A 222 -2.27 0.66 25.42
CA PRO A 222 -3.61 0.44 25.97
C PRO A 222 -4.23 1.64 26.70
N ALA A 223 -3.40 2.60 27.11
CA ALA A 223 -3.79 3.84 27.78
C ALA A 223 -4.08 5.00 26.79
N ALA A 224 -3.94 4.77 25.48
CA ALA A 224 -4.25 5.76 24.46
C ALA A 224 -5.72 6.16 24.56
N ALA A 225 -5.92 7.46 24.62
CA ALA A 225 -7.24 8.05 24.73
C ALA A 225 -7.91 7.94 23.35
N ARG A 226 -9.02 7.19 23.23
CA ARG A 226 -9.71 6.93 21.96
C ARG A 226 -10.81 7.93 21.65
N GLU A 227 -10.95 8.27 20.38
CA GLU A 227 -12.13 9.00 19.91
C GLU A 227 -13.42 8.24 20.26
N PRO A 228 -14.56 8.92 20.49
CA PRO A 228 -15.82 8.24 20.81
C PRO A 228 -16.27 7.18 19.79
N TYR A 229 -15.79 7.31 18.55
CA TYR A 229 -16.09 6.41 17.43
C TYR A 229 -14.96 5.40 17.14
N GLU A 230 -13.81 5.52 17.80
CA GLU A 230 -12.71 4.56 17.65
C GLU A 230 -12.98 3.29 18.46
N THR A 231 -12.72 2.15 17.84
CA THR A 231 -12.86 0.83 18.48
C THR A 231 -11.49 0.28 18.83
N ARG A 232 -11.38 -0.55 19.88
CA ARG A 232 -10.14 -1.30 20.13
C ARG A 232 -9.93 -2.30 18.98
N GLY A 233 -8.68 -2.49 18.57
CA GLY A 233 -8.35 -3.61 17.69
C GLY A 233 -8.77 -4.94 18.31
N ALA A 234 -9.15 -5.91 17.49
CA ALA A 234 -9.62 -7.22 17.95
C ALA A 234 -8.54 -8.09 18.61
N THR A 235 -7.26 -7.70 18.45
CA THR A 235 -6.10 -8.41 18.99
C THR A 235 -5.07 -7.42 19.55
N ASP A 236 -4.54 -7.75 20.72
CA ASP A 236 -3.39 -7.07 21.36
C ASP A 236 -2.06 -7.75 21.03
N GLU A 237 -2.06 -8.79 20.18
CA GLU A 237 -0.85 -9.51 19.80
C GLU A 237 0.12 -8.60 19.04
N ASP A 238 1.40 -8.75 19.36
CA ASP A 238 2.48 -8.12 18.63
C ASP A 238 2.67 -8.88 17.31
N PRO A 239 2.42 -8.25 16.14
CA PRO A 239 2.55 -8.92 14.84
C PRO A 239 3.96 -9.49 14.62
N VAL A 240 4.98 -9.03 15.33
CA VAL A 240 6.33 -9.62 15.24
C VAL A 240 6.43 -10.96 15.95
N GLN A 241 5.66 -11.19 17.02
CA GLN A 241 5.72 -12.41 17.85
C GLN A 241 4.74 -13.53 17.43
N VAL A 242 3.72 -13.24 16.61
CA VAL A 242 2.64 -14.20 16.26
C VAL A 242 3.14 -15.52 15.65
N VAL A 243 4.35 -15.59 15.09
CA VAL A 243 4.85 -16.80 14.40
C VAL A 243 5.69 -17.73 15.27
N GLN A 244 6.02 -17.35 16.52
CA GLN A 244 6.74 -18.26 17.41
C GLN A 244 5.87 -19.40 17.96
N ASN A 245 4.55 -19.25 17.94
CA ASN A 245 3.60 -20.26 18.40
C ASN A 245 2.72 -20.68 17.22
N GLY A 246 3.17 -21.68 16.47
CA GLY A 246 2.47 -22.13 15.26
C GLY A 246 1.00 -22.50 15.52
N GLU A 247 0.10 -21.63 15.08
CA GLU A 247 -1.26 -22.00 14.70
C GLU A 247 -1.45 -21.53 13.25
N LEU A 248 -1.47 -22.51 12.35
CA LEU A 248 -1.87 -22.40 10.95
C LEU A 248 -3.40 -22.44 10.86
#